data_AF-A0A7C3SH19-F1
#
_entry.id   AF-A0A7C3SH19-F1
#
_cell.length_a   1.000
_cell.length_b   1.000
_cell.length_c   1.000
_cell.angle_alpha   90.00
_cell.angle_beta   90.00
_cell.angle_gamma   90.00
#
_symmetry.space_group_name_H-M   'P 1'
#
loop_
_entity.id
_entity.type
_entity.pdbx_description
1 polymer ?
#
loop_
_entity_poly.entity_id
_entity_poly.type
_entity_poly.pdbx_seq_one_letter_code
_entity_poly.pdbx_strand_id
1 'polypeptide(L)'
;MKRFFVLMEVVGILGMGWLSQAEGAIMSVSQTAPTVDGADIAQLVGGQDLGGDQGHIWSNRPVQGQTFTTGSYPGGYTLKAVTLQNLNNTTTGTTFTIRVGEVNGTTFTPIYVETANAVPIIPGDYITFIFDVPVKLASNRLYGFDVGAAGNGFVTSNTTNNMAYLGGVAYSSGANGVGGTTLTLHNGYPPSTVSGDRVFHLDMIEGQPPISSGRISVNFVGGDQNNYGAYQVTGVAGAVPLGHWNNILGPAWNNPDVTNVTLKDSNGLDTTARITVDVPNTWYSGADTSTQDGLLLKGYLDNAAGSLIRVVGLDEAFANPFGYKVIVYYDTDSGGAFEIRVTDNLGNTAVKWAYEANGSNYTPSLGLLESTARTQDAAIAALQMGWT
;
A
#
# COMPACT_ATOMS: atom_id res chain seq x y z
N MET A 1 25.20 71.19 -5.61
CA MET A 1 24.11 70.75 -6.53
C MET A 1 23.86 69.28 -6.29
N LYS A 2 22.59 68.91 -6.06
CA LYS A 2 22.07 67.57 -5.79
C LYS A 2 22.61 66.51 -6.75
N ARG A 3 22.96 65.31 -6.27
CA ARG A 3 22.49 64.00 -6.78
C ARG A 3 22.52 62.95 -5.65
N PHE A 4 21.34 62.48 -5.28
CA PHE A 4 21.11 61.25 -4.52
C PHE A 4 21.37 60.06 -5.46
N PHE A 5 22.06 59.02 -4.97
CA PHE A 5 21.99 57.68 -5.54
C PHE A 5 21.60 56.74 -4.39
N VAL A 6 20.37 56.24 -4.45
CA VAL A 6 19.91 55.12 -3.64
C VAL A 6 20.25 53.87 -4.43
N LEU A 7 21.20 53.07 -3.93
CA LEU A 7 21.45 51.73 -4.44
C LEU A 7 20.50 50.78 -3.69
N MET A 8 19.51 50.25 -4.40
CA MET A 8 18.59 49.25 -3.89
C MET A 8 19.23 47.88 -4.18
N GLU A 9 19.77 47.20 -3.16
CA GLU A 9 20.20 45.81 -3.30
C GLU A 9 18.96 44.92 -3.42
N VAL A 10 18.72 44.40 -4.63
CA VAL A 10 17.80 43.28 -4.85
C VAL A 10 18.60 42.00 -4.57
N VAL A 11 18.39 41.41 -3.41
CA VAL A 11 18.83 40.04 -3.11
C VAL A 11 17.96 39.09 -3.93
N GLY A 12 18.44 38.73 -5.12
CA GLY A 12 17.86 37.66 -5.92
C GLY A 12 18.20 36.31 -5.27
N ILE A 13 17.26 35.74 -4.52
CA ILE A 13 17.30 34.34 -4.13
C ILE A 13 17.16 33.50 -5.41
N LEU A 14 18.29 33.05 -5.94
CA LEU A 14 18.37 31.96 -6.93
C LEU A 14 17.88 30.69 -6.25
N GLY A 15 16.58 30.43 -6.33
CA GLY A 15 16.00 29.12 -6.07
C GLY A 15 16.49 28.15 -7.14
N MET A 16 17.68 27.58 -6.96
CA MET A 16 18.06 26.33 -7.61
C MET A 16 17.14 25.23 -7.05
N GLY A 17 15.94 25.12 -7.61
CA GLY A 17 15.19 23.88 -7.55
C GLY A 17 16.04 22.82 -8.22
N TRP A 18 16.59 21.90 -7.44
CA TRP A 18 17.14 20.67 -7.95
C TRP A 18 15.97 19.95 -8.64
N LEU A 19 15.89 20.05 -9.96
CA LEU A 19 15.13 19.09 -10.75
C LEU A 19 15.86 17.77 -10.54
N SER A 20 15.39 16.96 -9.60
CA SER A 20 15.72 15.54 -9.60
C SER A 20 15.28 15.01 -10.97
N GLN A 21 16.23 14.65 -11.83
CA GLN A 21 15.90 13.77 -12.95
C GLN A 21 15.28 12.54 -12.30
N ALA A 22 14.05 12.21 -12.68
CA ALA A 22 13.49 10.91 -12.35
C ALA A 22 14.48 9.86 -12.85
N GLU A 23 14.97 9.02 -11.94
CA GLU A 23 15.85 7.91 -12.34
C GLU A 23 14.99 6.97 -13.19
N GLY A 24 15.53 6.57 -14.35
CA GLY A 24 14.87 5.59 -15.19
C GLY A 24 15.15 4.17 -14.70
N ALA A 25 14.42 3.20 -15.25
CA ALA A 25 14.49 1.81 -14.84
C ALA A 25 15.94 1.30 -14.87
N ILE A 26 16.31 0.53 -13.86
CA ILE A 26 17.63 -0.09 -13.79
C ILE A 26 17.58 -1.36 -14.66
N MET A 27 18.42 -1.41 -15.69
CA MET A 27 18.64 -2.63 -16.47
C MET A 27 19.76 -3.45 -15.84
N SER A 28 19.50 -4.73 -15.59
CA SER A 28 20.52 -5.71 -15.16
C SER A 28 20.48 -6.95 -16.06
N VAL A 29 21.58 -7.71 -16.06
CA VAL A 29 21.72 -8.94 -16.86
C VAL A 29 22.25 -10.09 -16.02
N SER A 30 21.77 -11.29 -16.29
CA SER A 30 22.19 -12.53 -15.64
C SER A 30 22.11 -13.71 -16.61
N GLN A 31 23.09 -14.62 -16.56
CA GLN A 31 23.02 -15.91 -17.27
C GLN A 31 22.13 -16.94 -16.56
N THR A 32 21.75 -16.66 -15.30
CA THR A 32 20.83 -17.50 -14.53
C THR A 32 19.43 -16.91 -14.61
N ALA A 33 18.44 -17.76 -14.89
CA ALA A 33 17.04 -17.38 -14.90
C ALA A 33 16.62 -16.79 -13.54
N PRO A 34 15.74 -15.78 -13.50
CA PRO A 34 15.16 -15.32 -12.25
C PRO A 34 14.49 -16.47 -11.50
N THR A 35 14.59 -16.46 -10.18
CA THR A 35 13.77 -17.31 -9.32
C THR A 35 12.30 -16.93 -9.52
N VAL A 36 11.43 -17.94 -9.59
CA VAL A 36 9.97 -17.74 -9.62
C VAL A 36 9.45 -18.00 -8.21
N ASP A 37 9.00 -16.96 -7.52
CA ASP A 37 8.42 -17.07 -6.18
C ASP A 37 7.18 -16.20 -6.00
N GLY A 38 6.54 -16.31 -4.82
CA GLY A 38 5.41 -15.46 -4.44
C GLY A 38 4.29 -15.39 -5.49
N ALA A 39 4.07 -14.17 -6.00
CA ALA A 39 3.04 -13.85 -6.99
C ALA A 39 3.59 -13.69 -8.42
N ASP A 40 4.83 -14.11 -8.65
CA ASP A 40 5.50 -14.02 -9.94
C ASP A 40 4.72 -14.72 -11.05
N ILE A 41 4.89 -14.21 -12.26
CA ILE A 41 4.37 -14.81 -13.48
C ILE A 41 5.53 -15.02 -14.43
N ALA A 42 5.72 -16.24 -14.92
CA ALA A 42 6.84 -16.55 -15.80
C ALA A 42 6.53 -17.62 -16.86
N GLN A 43 7.24 -17.51 -17.97
CA GLN A 43 7.47 -18.56 -18.96
C GLN A 43 8.98 -18.61 -19.20
N LEU A 44 9.66 -19.59 -18.61
CA LEU A 44 11.13 -19.68 -18.65
C LEU A 44 11.66 -20.71 -19.66
N VAL A 45 10.77 -21.39 -20.38
CA VAL A 45 11.16 -22.33 -21.43
C VAL A 45 11.17 -21.60 -22.77
N GLY A 46 12.20 -21.79 -23.60
CA GLY A 46 12.26 -21.20 -24.93
C GLY A 46 13.46 -21.66 -25.75
N GLY A 47 14.01 -20.76 -26.58
CA GLY A 47 15.16 -21.02 -27.45
C GLY A 47 14.87 -20.87 -28.94
N GLN A 48 13.75 -20.25 -29.32
CA GLN A 48 13.38 -20.03 -30.72
C GLN A 48 13.37 -18.54 -31.07
N ASP A 49 13.82 -18.24 -32.29
CA ASP A 49 13.67 -16.92 -32.92
C ASP A 49 12.35 -16.91 -33.70
N LEU A 50 11.41 -16.03 -33.34
CA LEU A 50 10.18 -15.87 -34.14
C LEU A 50 10.39 -15.02 -35.40
N GLY A 51 11.57 -14.39 -35.52
CA GLY A 51 12.00 -13.60 -36.66
C GLY A 51 11.39 -12.20 -36.69
N GLY A 52 12.13 -11.25 -37.27
CA GLY A 52 11.64 -9.95 -37.70
C GLY A 52 10.72 -9.24 -36.70
N ASP A 53 9.59 -8.72 -37.17
CA ASP A 53 8.67 -7.89 -36.37
C ASP A 53 7.91 -8.67 -35.28
N GLN A 54 8.18 -9.98 -35.15
CA GLN A 54 7.52 -10.90 -34.23
C GLN A 54 8.42 -11.33 -33.06
N GLY A 55 9.71 -10.99 -33.04
CA GLY A 55 10.61 -11.35 -31.94
C GLY A 55 11.85 -10.46 -31.80
N HIS A 56 11.99 -9.44 -32.64
CA HIS A 56 13.18 -8.59 -32.69
C HIS A 56 12.88 -7.23 -32.05
N ILE A 57 13.61 -6.85 -31.00
CA ILE A 57 13.55 -5.53 -30.37
C ILE A 57 14.66 -4.64 -30.95
N TRP A 58 14.33 -3.73 -31.87
CA TRP A 58 15.25 -2.78 -32.52
C TRP A 58 14.57 -1.46 -32.87
N SER A 59 15.37 -0.41 -33.12
CA SER A 59 14.88 0.93 -33.47
C SER A 59 14.12 1.06 -34.77
N ASN A 60 14.18 0.06 -35.65
CA ASN A 60 13.42 0.03 -36.91
C ASN A 60 12.32 -1.05 -36.90
N ARG A 61 11.97 -1.57 -35.71
CA ARG A 61 11.00 -2.66 -35.52
C ARG A 61 9.88 -2.22 -34.58
N PRO A 62 8.70 -2.87 -34.63
CA PRO A 62 7.70 -2.73 -33.57
C PRO A 62 8.26 -3.13 -32.21
N VAL A 63 7.69 -2.60 -31.13
CA VAL A 63 8.02 -3.07 -29.77
C VAL A 63 7.51 -4.49 -29.59
N GLN A 64 8.19 -5.27 -28.76
CA GLN A 64 7.83 -6.67 -28.49
C GLN A 64 7.37 -6.81 -27.05
N GLY A 65 6.27 -7.55 -26.86
CA GLY A 65 5.64 -7.70 -25.56
C GLY A 65 4.97 -9.03 -25.33
N GLN A 66 4.36 -9.15 -24.16
CA GLN A 66 3.59 -10.30 -23.71
C GLN A 66 2.42 -9.80 -22.85
N THR A 67 1.21 -10.31 -23.11
CA THR A 67 0.09 -10.11 -22.19
C THR A 67 0.11 -11.13 -21.06
N PHE A 68 -0.46 -10.77 -19.92
CA PHE A 68 -0.61 -11.63 -18.75
C PHE A 68 -1.84 -11.24 -17.96
N THR A 69 -2.44 -12.22 -17.27
CA THR A 69 -3.59 -12.02 -16.41
C THR A 69 -3.14 -12.09 -14.96
N THR A 70 -3.42 -11.05 -14.19
CA THR A 70 -3.16 -11.05 -12.74
C THR A 70 -4.09 -12.03 -12.03
N GLY A 71 -3.64 -12.60 -10.91
CA GLY A 71 -4.44 -13.50 -10.09
C GLY A 71 -5.58 -12.81 -9.33
N SER A 72 -6.20 -13.53 -8.40
CA SER A 72 -7.41 -13.08 -7.69
C SER A 72 -7.17 -12.34 -6.37
N TYR A 73 -5.91 -12.01 -6.04
CA TYR A 73 -5.58 -11.40 -4.75
C TYR A 73 -6.32 -10.04 -4.55
N PRO A 74 -7.09 -9.83 -3.47
CA PRO A 74 -7.93 -8.63 -3.32
C PRO A 74 -7.18 -7.30 -3.34
N GLY A 75 -5.91 -7.29 -2.94
CA GLY A 75 -5.02 -6.13 -3.00
C GLY A 75 -4.40 -5.81 -4.35
N GLY A 76 -4.73 -6.60 -5.36
CA GLY A 76 -4.02 -6.54 -6.63
C GLY A 76 -2.56 -6.96 -6.46
N TYR A 77 -1.68 -6.37 -7.26
CA TYR A 77 -0.27 -6.73 -7.33
C TYR A 77 0.60 -5.50 -7.53
N THR A 78 1.87 -5.62 -7.15
CA THR A 78 2.89 -4.63 -7.44
C THR A 78 3.97 -5.29 -8.29
N LEU A 79 4.09 -4.85 -9.54
CA LEU A 79 5.11 -5.30 -10.48
C LEU A 79 6.39 -4.48 -10.29
N LYS A 80 7.47 -5.15 -9.90
CA LYS A 80 8.77 -4.51 -9.63
C LYS A 80 9.69 -4.55 -10.84
N ALA A 81 9.66 -5.64 -11.59
CA ALA A 81 10.55 -5.82 -12.71
C ALA A 81 9.94 -6.69 -13.82
N VAL A 82 10.42 -6.46 -15.04
CA VAL A 82 10.14 -7.28 -16.22
C VAL A 82 11.45 -7.86 -16.72
N THR A 83 11.48 -9.17 -16.96
CA THR A 83 12.63 -9.87 -17.52
C THR A 83 12.29 -10.48 -18.87
N LEU A 84 13.20 -10.35 -19.84
CA LEU A 84 13.19 -11.06 -21.13
C LEU A 84 14.52 -11.76 -21.34
N GLN A 85 14.53 -12.93 -21.99
CA GLN A 85 15.78 -13.60 -22.35
C GLN A 85 16.24 -13.17 -23.76
N ASN A 86 17.51 -12.80 -23.89
CA ASN A 86 18.20 -12.59 -25.17
C ASN A 86 18.62 -13.94 -25.76
N LEU A 87 18.24 -14.19 -27.03
CA LEU A 87 18.56 -15.45 -27.69
C LEU A 87 20.02 -15.50 -28.17
N ASN A 88 20.45 -14.52 -28.97
CA ASN A 88 21.68 -14.67 -29.77
C ASN A 88 22.45 -13.38 -30.08
N ASN A 89 22.14 -12.24 -29.45
CA ASN A 89 22.84 -10.99 -29.75
C ASN A 89 23.91 -10.64 -28.72
N THR A 90 24.91 -9.90 -29.19
CA THR A 90 25.85 -9.14 -28.34
C THR A 90 25.72 -7.67 -28.69
N THR A 91 25.44 -6.81 -27.71
CA THR A 91 25.40 -5.35 -27.92
C THR A 91 25.87 -4.62 -26.67
N THR A 92 26.51 -3.46 -26.84
CA THR A 92 26.95 -2.57 -25.75
C THR A 92 25.92 -1.51 -25.39
N GLY A 93 24.74 -1.56 -26.01
CA GLY A 93 23.54 -0.91 -25.50
C GLY A 93 22.97 0.27 -26.29
N THR A 94 21.68 0.51 -26.08
CA THR A 94 20.90 1.70 -26.45
C THR A 94 19.90 1.99 -25.33
N THR A 95 19.16 3.09 -25.37
CA THR A 95 18.07 3.29 -24.42
C THR A 95 16.89 2.38 -24.78
N PHE A 96 16.40 1.61 -23.81
CA PHE A 96 15.17 0.84 -23.93
C PHE A 96 14.00 1.63 -23.34
N THR A 97 12.83 1.49 -23.95
CA THR A 97 11.56 1.98 -23.38
C THR A 97 10.73 0.79 -22.98
N ILE A 98 10.26 0.77 -21.74
CA ILE A 98 9.43 -0.29 -21.17
C ILE A 98 8.07 0.32 -20.86
N ARG A 99 7.01 -0.36 -21.29
CA ARG A 99 5.63 0.05 -21.01
C ARG A 99 4.89 -1.07 -20.32
N VAL A 100 3.99 -0.71 -19.42
CA VAL A 100 3.01 -1.61 -18.81
C VAL A 100 1.63 -0.99 -19.02
N GLY A 101 0.65 -1.79 -19.43
CA GLY A 101 -0.66 -1.28 -19.83
C GLY A 101 -1.79 -2.28 -19.67
N GLU A 102 -3.01 -1.77 -19.54
CA GLU A 102 -4.23 -2.58 -19.60
C GLU A 102 -4.50 -3.02 -21.03
N VAL A 103 -4.97 -4.26 -21.19
CA VAL A 103 -5.31 -4.84 -22.49
C VAL A 103 -6.79 -5.19 -22.54
N ASN A 104 -7.49 -4.62 -23.51
CA ASN A 104 -8.89 -4.98 -23.82
C ASN A 104 -8.99 -5.37 -25.30
N GLY A 105 -9.15 -6.67 -25.56
CA GLY A 105 -9.04 -7.22 -26.91
C GLY A 105 -7.65 -6.97 -27.48
N THR A 106 -7.57 -6.18 -28.55
CA THR A 106 -6.31 -5.75 -29.17
C THR A 106 -5.91 -4.32 -28.82
N THR A 107 -6.58 -3.68 -27.85
CA THR A 107 -6.27 -2.31 -27.43
C THR A 107 -5.39 -2.33 -26.20
N PHE A 108 -4.23 -1.68 -26.28
CA PHE A 108 -3.28 -1.46 -25.19
C PHE A 108 -3.35 -0.01 -24.72
N THR A 109 -3.63 0.16 -23.43
CA THR A 109 -3.63 1.47 -22.76
C THR A 109 -2.48 1.52 -21.76
N PRO A 110 -1.37 2.23 -22.06
CA PRO A 110 -0.25 2.31 -21.14
C PRO A 110 -0.69 2.98 -19.83
N ILE A 111 -0.42 2.33 -18.71
CA ILE A 111 -0.58 2.88 -17.36
C ILE A 111 0.76 3.32 -16.77
N TYR A 112 1.86 2.83 -17.33
CA TYR A 112 3.22 3.17 -16.94
C TYR A 112 4.17 3.10 -18.13
N VAL A 113 5.13 4.04 -18.18
CA VAL A 113 6.17 4.12 -19.22
C VAL A 113 7.45 4.58 -18.55
N GLU A 114 8.55 3.88 -18.79
CA GLU A 114 9.86 4.23 -18.26
C GLU A 114 10.95 3.87 -19.27
N THR A 115 12.12 4.51 -19.15
CA THR A 115 13.29 4.20 -19.98
C THR A 115 14.42 3.64 -19.14
N ALA A 116 15.15 2.68 -19.68
CA ALA A 116 16.35 2.13 -19.07
C ALA A 116 17.58 2.36 -19.97
N ASN A 117 18.69 2.76 -19.36
CA ASN A 117 19.98 2.78 -20.06
C ASN A 117 20.51 1.36 -20.16
N ALA A 118 20.95 0.97 -21.36
CA ALA A 118 21.43 -0.38 -21.56
C ALA A 118 22.76 -0.66 -20.88
N VAL A 119 22.88 -1.90 -20.43
CA VAL A 119 24.13 -2.57 -20.08
C VAL A 119 24.53 -3.53 -21.20
N PRO A 120 25.81 -3.95 -21.28
CA PRO A 120 26.23 -4.97 -22.24
C PRO A 120 25.43 -6.26 -22.06
N ILE A 121 24.98 -6.86 -23.17
CA ILE A 121 24.28 -8.14 -23.19
C ILE A 121 25.02 -9.12 -24.10
N ILE A 122 24.94 -10.41 -23.79
CA ILE A 122 25.45 -11.54 -24.57
C ILE A 122 24.36 -12.61 -24.75
N PRO A 123 24.50 -13.56 -25.71
CA PRO A 123 23.54 -14.64 -25.91
C PRO A 123 23.21 -15.39 -24.61
N GLY A 124 21.93 -15.67 -24.39
CA GLY A 124 21.43 -16.41 -23.22
C GLY A 124 21.11 -15.53 -21.99
N ASP A 125 21.54 -14.27 -21.97
CA ASP A 125 21.27 -13.37 -20.84
C ASP A 125 19.77 -13.17 -20.62
N TYR A 126 19.36 -13.25 -19.35
CA TYR A 126 18.12 -12.70 -18.84
C TYR A 126 18.34 -11.22 -18.56
N ILE A 127 17.63 -10.37 -19.30
CA ILE A 127 17.66 -8.93 -19.22
C ILE A 127 16.49 -8.48 -18.36
N THR A 128 16.78 -7.93 -17.19
CA THR A 128 15.78 -7.49 -16.22
C THR A 128 15.73 -5.97 -16.14
N PHE A 129 14.56 -5.40 -16.39
CA PHE A 129 14.25 -3.99 -16.21
C PHE A 129 13.53 -3.81 -14.87
N ILE A 130 14.22 -3.26 -13.88
CA ILE A 130 13.70 -2.96 -12.55
C ILE A 130 13.16 -1.53 -12.58
N PHE A 131 11.85 -1.37 -12.34
CA PHE A 131 11.21 -0.06 -12.36
C PHE A 131 11.66 0.78 -11.16
N ASP A 132 11.91 2.08 -11.38
CA ASP A 132 12.21 3.02 -10.29
C ASP A 132 11.00 3.12 -9.34
N VAL A 133 9.80 3.19 -9.92
CA VAL A 133 8.54 3.14 -9.20
C VAL A 133 7.78 1.86 -9.58
N PRO A 134 7.67 0.87 -8.68
CA PRO A 134 6.91 -0.35 -8.95
C PRO A 134 5.45 -0.06 -9.37
N VAL A 135 4.97 -0.80 -10.36
CA VAL A 135 3.67 -0.56 -11.00
C VAL A 135 2.55 -1.29 -10.27
N LYS A 136 1.49 -0.56 -9.89
CA LYS A 136 0.29 -1.16 -9.27
C LYS A 136 -0.65 -1.74 -10.31
N LEU A 137 -1.06 -2.98 -10.11
CA LEU A 137 -1.95 -3.74 -10.98
C LEU A 137 -3.17 -4.20 -10.19
N ALA A 138 -4.36 -4.12 -10.79
CA ALA A 138 -5.57 -4.68 -10.18
C ALA A 138 -5.59 -6.21 -10.35
N SER A 139 -6.35 -6.91 -9.51
CA SER A 139 -6.57 -8.35 -9.63
C SER A 139 -7.56 -8.71 -10.74
N ASN A 140 -7.44 -9.95 -11.23
CA ASN A 140 -8.28 -10.52 -12.28
C ASN A 140 -8.37 -9.63 -13.54
N ARG A 141 -7.26 -8.98 -13.91
CA ARG A 141 -7.20 -8.10 -15.08
C ARG A 141 -6.11 -8.53 -16.03
N LEU A 142 -6.39 -8.32 -17.32
CA LEU A 142 -5.45 -8.55 -18.40
C LEU A 142 -4.59 -7.30 -18.60
N TYR A 143 -3.29 -7.47 -18.42
CA TYR A 143 -2.27 -6.46 -18.67
C TYR A 143 -1.33 -6.94 -19.77
N GLY A 144 -0.49 -6.05 -20.25
CA GLY A 144 0.65 -6.37 -21.08
C GLY A 144 1.86 -5.53 -20.68
N PHE A 145 3.03 -6.05 -20.98
CA PHE A 145 4.25 -5.26 -21.02
C PHE A 145 4.86 -5.32 -22.42
N ASP A 146 5.56 -4.27 -22.83
CA ASP A 146 6.42 -4.32 -24.01
C ASP A 146 7.69 -3.51 -23.84
N VAL A 147 8.68 -3.88 -24.67
CA VAL A 147 10.00 -3.27 -24.71
C VAL A 147 10.32 -2.83 -26.14
N GLY A 148 10.72 -1.56 -26.26
CA GLY A 148 11.24 -0.95 -27.48
C GLY A 148 12.70 -0.52 -27.29
N ALA A 149 13.44 -0.40 -28.39
CA ALA A 149 14.83 0.06 -28.39
C ALA A 149 14.99 1.32 -29.24
N ALA A 150 15.75 2.30 -28.77
CA ALA A 150 16.09 3.49 -29.56
C ALA A 150 17.20 3.25 -30.60
N GLY A 151 17.89 2.11 -30.53
CA GLY A 151 18.99 1.72 -31.42
C GLY A 151 19.11 0.21 -31.57
N ASN A 152 20.34 -0.30 -31.41
CA ASN A 152 20.60 -1.75 -31.40
C ASN A 152 19.94 -2.40 -30.18
N GLY A 153 19.09 -3.40 -30.38
CA GLY A 153 18.56 -4.22 -29.30
C GLY A 153 18.90 -5.69 -29.48
N PHE A 154 17.91 -6.58 -29.35
CA PHE A 154 18.11 -8.03 -29.27
C PHE A 154 16.93 -8.85 -29.76
N VAL A 155 17.20 -10.11 -30.10
CA VAL A 155 16.22 -11.14 -30.41
C VAL A 155 15.74 -11.73 -29.08
N THR A 156 14.44 -11.67 -28.81
CA THR A 156 13.86 -12.35 -27.66
C THR A 156 13.97 -13.86 -27.88
N SER A 157 14.28 -14.61 -26.84
CA SER A 157 14.06 -16.05 -26.82
C SER A 157 12.56 -16.31 -26.68
N ASN A 158 12.02 -17.27 -27.44
CA ASN A 158 10.59 -17.54 -27.49
C ASN A 158 10.30 -19.05 -27.41
N THR A 159 9.07 -19.40 -27.03
CA THR A 159 8.51 -20.75 -27.17
C THR A 159 7.97 -20.98 -28.58
N THR A 160 7.57 -22.23 -28.86
CA THR A 160 6.64 -22.53 -29.96
C THR A 160 5.25 -22.78 -29.39
N ASN A 161 4.23 -22.72 -30.22
CA ASN A 161 2.81 -22.86 -29.85
C ASN A 161 2.42 -24.09 -29.01
N ASN A 162 3.26 -25.12 -28.91
CA ASN A 162 3.00 -26.26 -28.05
C ASN A 162 3.31 -26.01 -26.56
N MET A 163 3.95 -24.87 -26.23
CA MET A 163 4.27 -24.44 -24.87
C MET A 163 3.81 -22.99 -24.64
N ALA A 164 2.58 -22.71 -25.03
CA ALA A 164 1.98 -21.39 -24.84
C ALA A 164 1.73 -21.11 -23.34
N TYR A 165 2.08 -19.90 -22.91
CA TYR A 165 1.75 -19.38 -21.59
C TYR A 165 0.24 -19.13 -21.52
N LEU A 166 -0.46 -19.87 -20.66
CA LEU A 166 -1.93 -19.87 -20.63
C LEU A 166 -2.56 -18.54 -20.18
N GLY A 167 -1.80 -17.68 -19.48
CA GLY A 167 -2.30 -16.42 -18.93
C GLY A 167 -2.30 -15.24 -19.92
N GLY A 168 -1.81 -15.42 -21.15
CA GLY A 168 -1.76 -14.37 -22.15
C GLY A 168 -1.09 -14.78 -23.47
N VAL A 169 -0.67 -13.79 -24.25
CA VAL A 169 -0.18 -13.98 -25.63
C VAL A 169 0.93 -12.98 -25.93
N ALA A 170 2.01 -13.42 -26.59
CA ALA A 170 3.01 -12.50 -27.13
C ALA A 170 2.41 -11.55 -28.17
N TYR A 171 2.91 -10.32 -28.22
CA TYR A 171 2.43 -9.34 -29.19
C TYR A 171 3.55 -8.44 -29.68
N SER A 172 3.23 -7.72 -30.75
CA SER A 172 3.97 -6.54 -31.17
C SER A 172 3.05 -5.33 -31.34
N SER A 173 3.58 -4.12 -31.19
CA SER A 173 2.81 -2.89 -31.40
C SER A 173 3.67 -1.74 -31.90
N GLY A 174 3.03 -0.78 -32.58
CA GLY A 174 3.72 0.41 -33.07
C GLY A 174 4.80 0.10 -34.11
N ALA A 175 5.79 0.99 -34.19
CA ALA A 175 6.88 0.92 -35.16
C ALA A 175 8.10 1.74 -34.69
N ASN A 176 9.27 1.47 -35.27
CA ASN A 176 10.50 2.22 -35.04
C ASN A 176 10.92 2.31 -33.55
N GLY A 177 10.83 1.20 -32.82
CA GLY A 177 11.14 1.13 -31.39
C GLY A 177 10.12 1.83 -30.49
N VAL A 178 9.06 2.42 -31.05
CA VAL A 178 8.01 3.13 -30.32
C VAL A 178 6.72 2.32 -30.37
N GLY A 179 6.18 2.03 -29.20
CA GLY A 179 4.99 1.19 -29.09
C GLY A 179 3.70 1.95 -29.42
N GLY A 180 2.72 1.22 -29.94
CA GLY A 180 1.40 1.74 -30.31
C GLY A 180 0.33 1.41 -29.27
N THR A 181 -0.93 1.73 -29.59
CA THR A 181 -2.12 1.35 -28.81
C THR A 181 -2.86 0.14 -29.37
N THR A 182 -2.55 -0.28 -30.60
CA THR A 182 -3.13 -1.49 -31.22
C THR A 182 -2.11 -2.61 -31.22
N LEU A 183 -2.52 -3.76 -30.70
CA LEU A 183 -1.69 -4.96 -30.59
C LEU A 183 -1.87 -5.86 -31.80
N THR A 184 -0.75 -6.34 -32.35
CA THR A 184 -0.71 -7.50 -33.23
C THR A 184 -0.43 -8.72 -32.35
N LEU A 185 -1.46 -9.52 -32.07
CA LEU A 185 -1.34 -10.71 -31.23
C LEU A 185 -0.72 -11.88 -32.01
N HIS A 186 0.13 -12.66 -31.36
CA HIS A 186 0.81 -13.82 -31.94
C HIS A 186 0.22 -15.16 -31.45
N ASN A 187 -1.11 -15.26 -31.33
CA ASN A 187 -1.84 -16.46 -30.85
C ASN A 187 -2.30 -17.44 -31.95
N GLY A 188 -2.01 -17.16 -33.22
CA GLY A 188 -2.81 -17.67 -34.32
C GLY A 188 -2.07 -18.49 -35.35
N TYR A 189 -2.18 -19.80 -35.20
CA TYR A 189 -2.40 -20.75 -36.28
C TYR A 189 -3.36 -20.17 -37.36
N PRO A 190 -3.18 -20.38 -38.69
CA PRO A 190 -2.52 -21.52 -39.33
C PRO A 190 -0.98 -21.44 -39.35
N PRO A 191 -0.27 -22.54 -39.70
CA PRO A 191 1.18 -22.72 -39.49
C PRO A 191 2.10 -21.76 -40.25
N SER A 192 1.55 -20.81 -41.01
CA SER A 192 2.32 -19.85 -41.80
C SER A 192 2.73 -18.60 -41.02
N THR A 193 2.20 -18.38 -39.83
CA THR A 193 2.58 -17.27 -38.95
C THR A 193 3.32 -17.80 -37.73
N VAL A 194 4.57 -17.38 -37.60
CA VAL A 194 5.44 -17.72 -36.48
C VAL A 194 4.76 -17.25 -35.20
N SER A 195 4.44 -18.20 -34.33
CA SER A 195 3.58 -17.99 -33.16
C SER A 195 4.24 -18.75 -31.99
N GLY A 196 4.22 -18.10 -30.84
CA GLY A 196 4.96 -18.48 -29.66
C GLY A 196 4.93 -17.36 -28.64
N ASP A 197 5.23 -17.68 -27.38
CA ASP A 197 5.29 -16.71 -26.29
C ASP A 197 6.73 -16.31 -26.00
N ARG A 198 6.91 -15.16 -25.34
CA ARG A 198 8.23 -14.73 -24.89
C ARG A 198 8.76 -15.67 -23.81
N VAL A 199 10.07 -15.81 -23.72
CA VAL A 199 10.71 -16.21 -22.46
C VAL A 199 10.73 -14.98 -21.57
N PHE A 200 9.93 -14.98 -20.51
CA PHE A 200 9.75 -13.83 -19.64
C PHE A 200 9.56 -14.21 -18.17
N HIS A 201 9.81 -13.24 -17.30
CA HIS A 201 9.46 -13.28 -15.88
C HIS A 201 9.01 -11.90 -15.43
N LEU A 202 7.99 -11.88 -14.57
CA LEU A 202 7.46 -10.70 -13.91
C LEU A 202 7.70 -10.86 -12.42
N ASP A 203 8.58 -10.03 -11.85
CA ASP A 203 8.78 -9.96 -10.39
C ASP A 203 7.61 -9.20 -9.77
N MET A 204 6.74 -9.96 -9.10
CA MET A 204 5.49 -9.47 -8.57
C MET A 204 5.33 -9.84 -7.11
N ILE A 205 4.92 -8.85 -6.32
CA ILE A 205 4.41 -9.09 -4.97
C ILE A 205 2.92 -8.84 -4.94
N GLU A 206 2.22 -9.58 -4.08
CA GLU A 206 0.83 -9.29 -3.77
C GLU A 206 0.74 -7.85 -3.25
N GLY A 207 -0.15 -7.07 -3.87
CA GLY A 207 -0.45 -5.72 -3.44
C GLY A 207 -1.15 -5.78 -2.10
N GLN A 208 -1.08 -4.73 -1.30
CA GLN A 208 -1.87 -4.67 -0.09
C GLN A 208 -3.35 -4.69 -0.48
N PRO A 209 -4.22 -5.51 0.17
CA PRO A 209 -5.67 -5.33 0.09
C PRO A 209 -5.96 -3.85 0.24
N PRO A 210 -6.97 -3.27 -0.44
CA PRO A 210 -7.46 -1.97 -0.02
C PRO A 210 -7.77 -2.11 1.47
N ILE A 211 -6.86 -1.61 2.31
CA ILE A 211 -7.13 -1.31 3.70
C ILE A 211 -8.34 -0.42 3.58
N SER A 212 -9.49 -0.90 4.04
CA SER A 212 -10.67 -0.06 4.06
C SER A 212 -10.21 1.25 4.68
N SER A 213 -10.35 2.36 3.96
CA SER A 213 -10.24 3.69 4.55
C SER A 213 -11.19 3.87 5.74
N GLY A 214 -12.07 2.87 5.96
CA GLY A 214 -12.74 2.54 7.19
C GLY A 214 -11.86 2.71 8.42
N ARG A 215 -12.24 3.64 9.30
CA ARG A 215 -11.74 3.68 10.68
C ARG A 215 -12.64 2.80 11.54
N ILE A 216 -12.06 1.92 12.35
CA ILE A 216 -12.83 1.22 13.39
C ILE A 216 -12.80 2.09 14.64
N SER A 217 -13.98 2.51 15.08
CA SER A 217 -14.13 3.47 16.18
C SER A 217 -14.93 2.85 17.31
N VAL A 218 -14.40 2.89 18.52
CA VAL A 218 -15.01 2.28 19.71
C VAL A 218 -15.27 3.38 20.74
N ASN A 219 -16.50 3.46 21.21
CA ASN A 219 -16.89 4.32 22.32
C ASN A 219 -17.33 3.41 23.47
N PHE A 220 -16.81 3.63 24.67
CA PHE A 220 -17.33 2.98 25.87
C PHE A 220 -18.44 3.84 26.44
N VAL A 221 -19.66 3.33 26.39
CA VAL A 221 -20.83 4.11 26.78
C VAL A 221 -20.97 4.08 28.30
N GLY A 222 -20.85 5.25 28.93
CA GLY A 222 -21.12 5.42 30.35
C GLY A 222 -22.61 5.42 30.67
N GLY A 223 -22.93 5.35 31.96
CA GLY A 223 -24.27 5.61 32.48
C GLY A 223 -24.37 5.33 33.97
N ASP A 224 -25.28 6.02 34.65
CA ASP A 224 -25.70 5.63 36.00
C ASP A 224 -26.67 4.43 35.92
N GLN A 225 -27.06 3.89 37.09
CA GLN A 225 -27.98 2.76 37.19
C GLN A 225 -29.34 2.98 36.48
N ASN A 226 -29.73 4.24 36.25
CA ASN A 226 -31.01 4.63 35.66
C ASN A 226 -30.90 5.06 34.18
N ASN A 227 -29.69 5.34 33.68
CA ASN A 227 -29.42 5.88 32.34
C ASN A 227 -28.33 5.10 31.60
N TYR A 228 -28.20 3.81 31.89
CA TYR A 228 -27.25 2.94 31.21
C TYR A 228 -27.49 2.92 29.69
N GLY A 229 -26.47 3.27 28.93
CA GLY A 229 -26.55 3.33 27.46
C GLY A 229 -27.12 4.64 26.89
N ALA A 230 -27.41 5.65 27.72
CA ALA A 230 -27.98 6.92 27.27
C ALA A 230 -27.00 7.84 26.52
N TYR A 231 -25.69 7.62 26.68
CA TYR A 231 -24.64 8.52 26.20
C TYR A 231 -23.86 7.94 25.00
N GLN A 232 -24.59 7.47 24.00
CA GLN A 232 -24.00 6.92 22.77
C GLN A 232 -23.53 8.05 21.86
N VAL A 233 -22.34 7.87 21.28
CA VAL A 233 -21.86 8.76 20.20
C VAL A 233 -22.55 8.33 18.91
N THR A 234 -23.17 9.29 18.23
CA THR A 234 -23.95 9.06 16.99
C THR A 234 -23.53 9.96 15.83
N GLY A 235 -22.66 10.94 16.11
CA GLY A 235 -22.11 11.87 15.14
C GLY A 235 -20.58 11.86 15.09
N VAL A 236 -20.04 12.91 14.48
CA VAL A 236 -18.59 13.14 14.39
C VAL A 236 -18.06 13.44 15.79
N ALA A 237 -17.07 12.67 16.24
CA ALA A 237 -16.34 12.90 17.48
C ALA A 237 -14.86 12.52 17.31
N GLY A 238 -13.97 13.16 18.05
CA GLY A 238 -12.53 12.95 17.99
C GLY A 238 -11.99 12.99 16.56
N ALA A 239 -11.17 12.00 16.21
CA ALA A 239 -10.54 11.86 14.90
C ALA A 239 -11.39 11.05 13.90
N VAL A 240 -12.64 10.76 14.24
CA VAL A 240 -13.52 9.89 13.43
C VAL A 240 -14.51 10.78 12.66
N PRO A 241 -14.39 10.87 11.32
CA PRO A 241 -15.15 11.82 10.51
C PRO A 241 -16.60 11.39 10.23
N LEU A 242 -17.09 10.28 10.79
CA LEU A 242 -18.42 9.70 10.52
C LEU A 242 -19.03 9.13 11.82
N GLY A 243 -20.37 9.11 11.91
CA GLY A 243 -21.13 8.75 13.13
C GLY A 243 -21.29 7.26 13.43
N HIS A 244 -20.63 6.37 12.69
CA HIS A 244 -20.75 4.92 12.85
C HIS A 244 -19.84 4.38 13.96
N TRP A 245 -20.13 4.77 15.20
CA TRP A 245 -19.40 4.34 16.39
C TRP A 245 -19.84 2.96 16.86
N ASN A 246 -18.87 2.13 17.24
CA ASN A 246 -19.12 0.92 18.02
C ASN A 246 -19.30 1.32 19.48
N ASN A 247 -20.54 1.60 19.86
CA ASN A 247 -20.94 1.96 21.22
C ASN A 247 -20.99 0.70 22.10
N ILE A 248 -19.88 0.43 22.78
CA ILE A 248 -19.72 -0.70 23.69
C ILE A 248 -20.28 -0.33 25.05
N LEU A 249 -21.36 -1.00 25.42
CA LEU A 249 -21.92 -0.96 26.76
C LEU A 249 -21.06 -1.87 27.64
N GLY A 250 -20.22 -1.30 28.51
CA GLY A 250 -19.41 -2.13 29.43
C GLY A 250 -20.26 -2.76 30.52
N PRO A 251 -19.73 -3.71 31.32
CA PRO A 251 -20.52 -4.38 32.33
C PRO A 251 -21.14 -3.35 33.30
N ALA A 252 -22.47 -3.32 33.39
CA ALA A 252 -23.14 -2.65 34.51
C ALA A 252 -22.70 -3.34 35.81
N TRP A 253 -22.94 -2.71 36.97
CA TRP A 253 -22.62 -3.19 38.34
C TRP A 253 -22.95 -4.70 38.62
N ASN A 254 -23.70 -5.34 37.73
CA ASN A 254 -24.29 -6.67 37.80
C ASN A 254 -24.40 -7.37 36.43
N ASN A 255 -23.68 -6.95 35.39
CA ASN A 255 -23.68 -7.58 34.06
C ASN A 255 -22.33 -8.27 33.78
N PRO A 256 -22.29 -9.43 33.10
CA PRO A 256 -21.04 -10.10 32.78
C PRO A 256 -20.23 -9.35 31.71
N ASP A 257 -18.96 -9.70 31.63
CA ASP A 257 -17.96 -9.18 30.67
C ASP A 257 -18.49 -9.03 29.24
N VAL A 258 -18.05 -7.96 28.56
CA VAL A 258 -18.33 -7.79 27.13
C VAL A 258 -17.37 -8.69 26.36
N THR A 259 -17.91 -9.71 25.69
CA THR A 259 -17.10 -10.68 24.96
C THR A 259 -17.42 -10.69 23.47
N ASN A 260 -16.36 -10.64 22.65
CA ASN A 260 -16.37 -10.94 21.22
C ASN A 260 -17.38 -10.13 20.36
N VAL A 261 -17.53 -8.84 20.64
CA VAL A 261 -18.44 -7.95 19.88
C VAL A 261 -17.87 -7.67 18.50
N THR A 262 -18.68 -7.88 17.46
CA THR A 262 -18.34 -7.53 16.06
C THR A 262 -18.24 -6.02 15.89
N LEU A 263 -17.08 -5.56 15.42
CA LEU A 263 -16.83 -4.14 15.18
C LEU A 263 -17.17 -3.77 13.75
N LYS A 264 -17.75 -2.59 13.58
CA LYS A 264 -18.05 -1.95 12.30
C LYS A 264 -16.97 -0.94 11.91
N ASP A 265 -16.80 -0.76 10.62
CA ASP A 265 -15.97 0.30 10.05
C ASP A 265 -16.70 1.65 10.05
N SER A 266 -16.01 2.70 9.62
CA SER A 266 -16.59 4.05 9.56
C SER A 266 -17.69 4.21 8.50
N ASN A 267 -17.96 3.20 7.66
CA ASN A 267 -19.08 3.16 6.73
C ASN A 267 -20.28 2.38 7.31
N GLY A 268 -20.15 1.85 8.53
CA GLY A 268 -21.19 1.06 9.20
C GLY A 268 -21.24 -0.40 8.77
N LEU A 269 -20.24 -0.90 8.02
CA LEU A 269 -20.15 -2.30 7.60
C LEU A 269 -19.45 -3.13 8.68
N ASP A 270 -19.93 -4.36 8.91
CA ASP A 270 -19.29 -5.30 9.82
C ASP A 270 -17.88 -5.67 9.33
N THR A 271 -16.92 -5.70 10.23
CA THR A 271 -15.52 -6.08 9.96
C THR A 271 -15.21 -7.48 10.50
N THR A 272 -14.01 -7.98 10.24
CA THR A 272 -13.44 -9.16 10.90
C THR A 272 -13.00 -8.88 12.34
N ALA A 273 -12.87 -7.60 12.73
CA ALA A 273 -12.41 -7.24 14.05
C ALA A 273 -13.46 -7.51 15.15
N ARG A 274 -12.99 -7.95 16.31
CA ARG A 274 -13.80 -8.26 17.49
C ARG A 274 -13.18 -7.66 18.73
N ILE A 275 -14.00 -7.14 19.64
CA ILE A 275 -13.54 -6.62 20.94
C ILE A 275 -14.05 -7.46 22.11
N THR A 276 -13.17 -7.67 23.08
CA THR A 276 -13.48 -8.18 24.42
C THR A 276 -12.98 -7.17 25.44
N VAL A 277 -13.82 -6.83 26.42
CA VAL A 277 -13.51 -5.90 27.50
C VAL A 277 -13.76 -6.61 28.82
N ASP A 278 -12.66 -6.84 29.54
CA ASP A 278 -12.60 -7.49 30.84
C ASP A 278 -12.13 -6.43 31.83
N VAL A 279 -13.09 -5.68 32.38
CA VAL A 279 -12.85 -4.62 33.36
C VAL A 279 -13.93 -4.72 34.44
N PRO A 280 -13.62 -4.39 35.71
CA PRO A 280 -14.56 -4.62 36.81
C PRO A 280 -15.88 -3.86 36.63
N ASN A 281 -15.83 -2.63 36.11
CA ASN A 281 -16.98 -1.76 35.94
C ASN A 281 -16.76 -0.76 34.79
N THR A 282 -17.87 -0.31 34.21
CA THR A 282 -17.92 0.98 33.48
C THR A 282 -18.59 2.06 34.30
N TRP A 283 -17.99 3.25 34.29
CA TRP A 283 -18.46 4.43 35.01
C TRP A 283 -18.83 5.56 34.06
N TYR A 284 -19.39 6.63 34.62
CA TYR A 284 -19.71 7.84 33.87
C TYR A 284 -19.03 9.05 34.48
N SER A 285 -18.51 9.94 33.64
CA SER A 285 -17.83 11.16 34.04
C SER A 285 -18.80 12.35 34.14
N GLY A 286 -18.29 13.48 34.62
CA GLY A 286 -18.97 14.77 34.57
C GLY A 286 -18.95 15.45 33.20
N ALA A 287 -18.45 14.77 32.15
CA ALA A 287 -18.27 15.34 30.82
C ALA A 287 -19.57 15.92 30.22
N ASP A 288 -19.39 16.96 29.40
CA ASP A 288 -20.45 17.70 28.73
C ASP A 288 -21.18 16.84 27.70
N THR A 289 -22.46 16.56 27.93
CA THR A 289 -23.25 15.72 27.02
C THR A 289 -23.87 16.48 25.86
N SER A 290 -23.64 17.80 25.76
CA SER A 290 -24.16 18.64 24.68
C SER A 290 -23.36 18.52 23.37
N THR A 291 -22.17 17.91 23.41
CA THR A 291 -21.30 17.69 22.25
C THR A 291 -20.99 16.20 22.05
N GLN A 292 -20.68 15.80 20.82
CA GLN A 292 -20.30 14.41 20.53
C GLN A 292 -18.96 14.02 21.15
N ASP A 293 -18.01 14.98 21.24
CA ASP A 293 -16.73 14.78 21.93
C ASP A 293 -16.91 14.58 23.43
N GLY A 294 -17.83 15.33 24.06
CA GLY A 294 -18.12 15.11 25.47
C GLY A 294 -18.92 13.84 25.74
N LEU A 295 -19.71 13.35 24.78
CA LEU A 295 -20.29 11.99 24.82
C LEU A 295 -19.22 10.90 24.74
N LEU A 296 -18.16 11.10 23.94
CA LEU A 296 -17.02 10.18 23.84
C LEU A 296 -16.25 10.04 25.16
N LEU A 297 -16.16 11.13 25.93
CA LEU A 297 -15.52 11.17 27.25
C LEU A 297 -16.49 10.83 28.39
N LYS A 298 -17.77 10.53 28.08
CA LYS A 298 -18.79 10.34 29.11
C LYS A 298 -18.67 9.02 29.82
N GLY A 299 -18.27 7.96 29.12
CA GLY A 299 -18.02 6.65 29.70
C GLY A 299 -16.54 6.39 29.86
N TYR A 300 -16.17 5.78 30.97
CA TYR A 300 -14.80 5.32 31.20
C TYR A 300 -14.80 3.93 31.85
N LEU A 301 -13.71 3.21 31.60
CA LEU A 301 -13.47 1.91 32.20
C LEU A 301 -12.73 2.10 33.52
N ASP A 302 -13.11 1.33 34.54
CA ASP A 302 -12.37 1.31 35.81
C ASP A 302 -10.99 0.67 35.63
N ASN A 303 -9.95 1.21 36.28
CA ASN A 303 -8.55 0.83 36.07
C ASN A 303 -8.00 -0.15 37.13
N ALA A 304 -8.82 -1.07 37.63
CA ALA A 304 -8.35 -2.04 38.61
C ALA A 304 -7.27 -2.98 38.03
N ALA A 305 -6.39 -3.47 38.88
CA ALA A 305 -5.33 -4.40 38.50
C ALA A 305 -5.90 -5.64 37.78
N GLY A 306 -5.46 -5.89 36.54
CA GLY A 306 -5.90 -7.01 35.71
C GLY A 306 -6.89 -6.64 34.60
N SER A 307 -7.36 -5.39 34.54
CA SER A 307 -8.26 -4.89 33.49
C SER A 307 -7.63 -5.01 32.10
N LEU A 308 -8.36 -5.57 31.12
CA LEU A 308 -7.89 -5.85 29.77
C LEU A 308 -8.94 -5.46 28.71
N ILE A 309 -8.49 -4.69 27.71
CA ILE A 309 -9.18 -4.54 26.43
C ILE A 309 -8.43 -5.37 25.40
N ARG A 310 -9.10 -6.31 24.74
CA ARG A 310 -8.52 -7.13 23.67
C ARG A 310 -9.30 -6.89 22.38
N VAL A 311 -8.59 -6.53 21.32
CA VAL A 311 -9.14 -6.46 19.96
C VAL A 311 -8.45 -7.50 19.10
N VAL A 312 -9.23 -8.41 18.51
CA VAL A 312 -8.76 -9.45 17.57
C VAL A 312 -9.33 -9.17 16.18
N GLY A 313 -8.84 -9.83 15.13
CA GLY A 313 -9.32 -9.65 13.76
C GLY A 313 -8.80 -8.41 13.03
N LEU A 314 -7.73 -7.78 13.54
CA LEU A 314 -7.10 -6.59 12.94
C LEU A 314 -5.99 -6.89 11.90
N ASP A 315 -5.71 -8.18 11.63
CA ASP A 315 -4.78 -8.73 10.63
C ASP A 315 -3.43 -7.96 10.48
N GLU A 316 -2.73 -8.09 9.34
CA GLU A 316 -1.46 -7.40 9.06
C GLU A 316 -1.59 -5.86 9.09
N ALA A 317 -2.82 -5.35 9.10
CA ALA A 317 -3.11 -3.93 9.18
C ALA A 317 -2.71 -3.31 10.52
N PHE A 318 -2.40 -4.04 11.60
CA PHE A 318 -1.87 -3.39 12.81
C PHE A 318 -0.33 -3.29 12.83
N ALA A 319 0.37 -4.29 12.31
CA ALA A 319 1.84 -4.35 12.32
C ALA A 319 2.49 -3.59 11.15
N ASN A 320 1.72 -3.22 10.14
CA ASN A 320 2.20 -2.48 8.97
C ASN A 320 2.38 -0.97 9.31
N PRO A 321 3.50 -0.31 8.93
CA PRO A 321 3.67 1.14 9.09
C PRO A 321 2.61 2.00 8.38
N PHE A 322 1.84 1.41 7.45
CA PHE A 322 0.68 2.01 6.77
C PHE A 322 -0.67 1.47 7.27
N GLY A 323 -0.64 0.76 8.40
CA GLY A 323 -1.76 0.11 9.04
C GLY A 323 -2.70 1.02 9.84
N TYR A 324 -3.64 0.42 10.56
CA TYR A 324 -4.49 1.08 11.55
C TYR A 324 -3.64 1.79 12.60
N LYS A 325 -3.81 3.11 12.68
CA LYS A 325 -3.36 3.88 13.83
C LYS A 325 -4.36 3.73 14.96
N VAL A 326 -3.88 3.36 16.14
CA VAL A 326 -4.70 3.34 17.35
C VAL A 326 -4.61 4.71 18.01
N ILE A 327 -5.77 5.37 18.12
CA ILE A 327 -5.95 6.61 18.86
C ILE A 327 -6.83 6.28 20.06
N VAL A 328 -6.37 6.63 21.25
CA VAL A 328 -7.12 6.42 22.49
C VAL A 328 -7.40 7.79 23.12
N TYR A 329 -8.67 8.05 23.38
CA TYR A 329 -9.13 9.17 24.20
C TYR A 329 -9.27 8.67 25.63
N TYR A 330 -8.82 9.47 26.59
CA TYR A 330 -8.83 9.09 28.00
C TYR A 330 -9.02 10.31 28.90
N ASP A 331 -9.49 10.02 30.11
CA ASP A 331 -9.64 10.90 31.27
C ASP A 331 -9.41 10.02 32.52
N THR A 332 -8.90 10.59 33.61
CA THR A 332 -8.58 9.86 34.84
C THR A 332 -9.12 10.57 36.08
N ASP A 333 -9.63 9.80 37.04
CA ASP A 333 -10.22 10.36 38.26
C ASP A 333 -9.20 11.06 39.18
N SER A 334 -7.95 10.58 39.19
CA SER A 334 -6.92 11.02 40.13
C SER A 334 -5.63 11.53 39.48
N GLY A 335 -5.56 11.55 38.14
CA GLY A 335 -4.29 11.65 37.43
C GLY A 335 -3.52 10.33 37.52
N GLY A 336 -2.43 10.23 36.78
CA GLY A 336 -1.55 9.06 36.77
C GLY A 336 -1.30 8.49 35.38
N ALA A 337 -0.46 7.46 35.34
CA ALA A 337 -0.13 6.75 34.12
C ALA A 337 -1.03 5.53 33.95
N PHE A 338 -1.42 5.22 32.71
CA PHE A 338 -2.11 3.97 32.39
C PHE A 338 -1.50 3.32 31.14
N GLU A 339 -1.53 1.99 31.14
CA GLU A 339 -1.05 1.14 30.05
C GLU A 339 -2.20 0.85 29.09
N ILE A 340 -1.96 1.07 27.79
CA ILE A 340 -2.81 0.59 26.71
C ILE A 340 -2.05 -0.53 26.01
N ARG A 341 -2.61 -1.74 26.07
CA ARG A 341 -2.06 -2.90 25.37
C ARG A 341 -3.00 -3.30 24.23
N VAL A 342 -2.46 -3.31 23.02
CA VAL A 342 -3.16 -3.81 21.83
C VAL A 342 -2.38 -5.01 21.30
N THR A 343 -3.04 -6.16 21.16
CA THR A 343 -2.43 -7.39 20.63
C THR A 343 -3.22 -7.88 19.43
N ASP A 344 -2.55 -8.10 18.29
CA ASP A 344 -3.19 -8.64 17.09
C ASP A 344 -3.31 -10.18 17.12
N ASN A 345 -3.88 -10.75 16.04
CA ASN A 345 -4.09 -12.20 15.89
C ASN A 345 -2.80 -13.02 15.78
N LEU A 346 -1.68 -12.38 15.44
CA LEU A 346 -0.37 -13.01 15.32
C LEU A 346 0.42 -12.90 16.64
N GLY A 347 -0.18 -12.31 17.68
CA GLY A 347 0.45 -12.09 18.98
C GLY A 347 1.35 -10.86 19.02
N ASN A 348 1.40 -10.05 17.96
CA ASN A 348 2.15 -8.80 17.99
C ASN A 348 1.46 -7.85 18.95
N THR A 349 2.21 -7.33 19.91
CA THR A 349 1.68 -6.46 20.95
C THR A 349 2.31 -5.08 20.85
N ALA A 350 1.48 -4.04 20.79
CA ALA A 350 1.91 -2.68 21.07
C ALA A 350 1.46 -2.30 22.48
N VAL A 351 2.41 -1.84 23.28
CA VAL A 351 2.15 -1.25 24.60
C VAL A 351 2.40 0.24 24.48
N LYS A 352 1.39 1.04 24.81
CA LYS A 352 1.46 2.50 24.87
C LYS A 352 1.16 2.94 26.29
N TRP A 353 1.83 4.01 26.70
CA TRP A 353 1.63 4.62 28.01
C TRP A 353 1.08 6.02 27.80
N ALA A 354 0.07 6.36 28.57
CA ALA A 354 -0.53 7.67 28.61
C ALA A 354 -0.56 8.14 30.07
N TYR A 355 -0.46 9.46 30.27
CA TYR A 355 -0.32 10.06 31.59
C TYR A 355 -1.11 11.36 31.67
N GLU A 356 -1.94 11.48 32.69
CA GLU A 356 -2.64 12.72 33.03
C GLU A 356 -2.06 13.30 34.32
N ALA A 357 -1.64 14.58 34.29
CA ALA A 357 -0.97 15.20 35.41
C ALA A 357 -1.91 15.50 36.59
N ASN A 358 -3.15 15.88 36.29
CA ASN A 358 -4.18 16.14 37.28
C ASN A 358 -5.47 15.50 36.77
N GLY A 359 -5.97 14.49 37.47
CA GLY A 359 -7.29 13.97 37.15
C GLY A 359 -8.34 15.04 37.39
N SER A 360 -9.24 15.21 36.44
CA SER A 360 -10.37 16.09 36.65
C SER A 360 -11.58 15.48 35.99
N ASN A 361 -12.59 15.13 36.79
CA ASN A 361 -13.90 14.63 36.32
C ASN A 361 -14.63 15.57 35.31
N TYR A 362 -14.02 16.68 34.88
CA TYR A 362 -14.70 17.87 34.34
C TYR A 362 -13.96 18.75 33.32
N THR A 363 -12.70 18.50 32.89
CA THR A 363 -12.10 19.38 31.86
C THR A 363 -12.07 18.78 30.44
N PRO A 364 -12.59 19.50 29.42
CA PRO A 364 -12.87 18.96 28.07
C PRO A 364 -11.66 18.98 27.12
N SER A 365 -10.44 19.23 27.61
CA SER A 365 -9.28 19.28 26.71
C SER A 365 -8.88 17.86 26.32
N LEU A 366 -9.30 17.45 25.12
CA LEU A 366 -8.90 16.20 24.48
C LEU A 366 -7.38 16.05 24.57
N GLY A 367 -6.91 15.14 25.43
CA GLY A 367 -5.55 14.62 25.38
C GLY A 367 -5.41 13.75 24.15
N LEU A 368 -5.08 14.33 22.99
CA LEU A 368 -4.77 13.55 21.79
C LEU A 368 -3.37 12.97 21.95
N LEU A 369 -3.28 11.66 22.10
CA LEU A 369 -2.01 10.95 21.98
C LEU A 369 -2.00 10.13 20.68
N GLU A 370 -1.35 10.64 19.63
CA GLU A 370 -0.70 9.74 18.67
C GLU A 370 0.52 9.16 19.39
N SER A 371 0.34 8.06 20.13
CA SER A 371 1.39 7.54 20.99
C SER A 371 2.51 6.92 20.16
N THR A 372 3.63 7.62 19.99
CA THR A 372 4.89 7.05 19.47
C THR A 372 5.80 6.55 20.59
N ALA A 373 5.54 6.92 21.86
CA ALA A 373 6.33 6.50 23.01
C ALA A 373 6.29 4.97 23.21
N ARG A 374 7.46 4.37 23.47
CA ARG A 374 7.65 2.92 23.66
C ARG A 374 7.95 2.53 25.11
N THR A 375 8.14 3.50 26.02
CA THR A 375 8.46 3.27 27.44
C THR A 375 7.82 4.33 28.35
N GLN A 376 7.65 3.98 29.62
CA GLN A 376 7.16 4.86 30.69
C GLN A 376 8.01 6.13 30.85
N ASP A 377 9.34 5.99 30.81
CA ASP A 377 10.27 7.11 30.93
C ASP A 377 10.20 8.08 29.74
N ALA A 378 9.92 7.56 28.54
CA ALA A 378 9.77 8.40 27.33
C ALA A 378 8.50 9.24 27.36
N ALA A 379 7.42 8.74 27.96
CA ALA A 379 6.18 9.49 28.17
C ALA A 379 6.38 10.63 29.20
N ILE A 380 7.14 10.37 30.28
CA ILE A 380 7.48 11.37 31.30
C ILE A 380 8.41 12.46 30.72
N ALA A 381 9.38 12.08 29.88
CA ALA A 381 10.32 13.01 29.25
C ALA A 381 9.67 13.96 28.22
N ALA A 382 8.67 13.49 27.46
CA ALA A 382 7.94 14.30 26.48
C ALA A 382 7.18 15.48 27.12
N LEU A 383 6.77 15.37 28.38
CA LEU A 383 6.08 16.43 29.13
C LEU A 383 7.05 17.48 29.72
N GLN A 384 8.29 17.09 30.04
CA GLN A 384 9.28 18.03 30.58
C GLN A 384 9.85 19.00 29.53
N MET A 385 9.69 18.68 28.24
CA MET A 385 10.22 19.53 27.17
C MET A 385 9.27 20.63 26.69
N GLY A 386 8.01 20.69 27.15
CA GLY A 386 7.05 21.71 26.72
C GLY A 386 6.77 21.62 25.21
N TRP A 387 5.62 21.07 24.84
CA TRP A 387 5.29 20.84 23.44
C TRP A 387 5.26 22.18 22.67
N THR A 388 6.02 22.26 21.59
CA THR A 388 5.88 23.28 20.52
C THR A 388 5.07 22.71 19.39
#